data_AF-A0A9D4G376-F1
#
_entry.id   AF-A0A9D4G376-F1
#
_cell.length_a   1.000
_cell.length_b   1.000
_cell.length_c   1.000
_cell.angle_alpha   90.00
_cell.angle_beta   90.00
_cell.angle_gamma   90.00
#
_symmetry.space_group_name_H-M   'P 1'
#
loop_
_entity.id
_entity.type
_entity.pdbx_description
1 polymer ?
#
loop_
_entity_poly.entity_id
_entity_poly.type
_entity_poly.pdbx_seq_one_letter_code
_entity_poly.pdbx_strand_id
1 'polypeptide(L)'
;MGRRKTTTGEAWYGLGLGFGLVLGFSASRVNVARADANDYDDESTMMIMIMLSLLLMNILIVFDNDNDDIDYYDDNNAYDDNDDNDDDNGGVDADDDDDDGGGGDDDDDDDDDDDDDDDDDDDDDIMMMMMMMMMMMMMMMMMMMMIMMMMTMVMMMMMTTMMMMMMMMMMMKDYATLWKMNKMMIMIMLMMIIVYVGNMS
;
A
#
# COMPACT_ATOMS: atom_id res chain seq x y z
N MET A 1 28.73 6.47 5.70
CA MET A 1 28.16 7.52 6.56
C MET A 1 26.66 7.27 6.73
N GLY A 2 26.25 6.74 7.88
CA GLY A 2 24.85 6.43 8.16
C GLY A 2 24.09 7.64 8.70
N ARG A 3 22.89 7.90 8.17
CA ARG A 3 21.94 8.84 8.75
C ARG A 3 20.74 8.08 9.32
N ARG A 4 20.67 8.03 10.64
CA ARG A 4 19.48 7.64 11.40
C ARG A 4 18.44 8.75 11.24
N LYS A 5 17.20 8.41 10.88
CA LYS A 5 16.05 9.31 11.04
C LYS A 5 15.32 8.92 12.32
N THR A 6 15.26 9.88 13.21
CA THR A 6 14.66 9.82 14.54
C THR A 6 13.13 9.88 14.44
N THR A 7 12.50 8.95 15.13
CA THR A 7 11.08 8.97 15.49
C THR A 7 10.84 9.98 16.62
N THR A 8 10.03 10.99 16.35
CA THR A 8 9.33 11.83 17.33
C THR A 8 7.93 12.01 16.75
N GLY A 9 6.82 11.62 17.39
CA GLY A 9 6.54 11.73 18.80
C GLY A 9 5.60 12.93 19.00
N GLU A 10 4.30 12.61 18.91
CA GLU A 10 3.17 13.24 19.60
C GLU A 10 2.60 14.61 19.18
N ALA A 11 1.28 14.66 19.43
CA ALA A 11 0.47 15.80 19.89
C ALA A 11 -0.23 16.67 18.84
N TRP A 12 -1.46 16.30 18.46
CA TRP A 12 -2.57 17.24 18.24
C TRP A 12 -3.93 16.58 18.58
N TYR A 13 -4.17 16.34 19.87
CA TYR A 13 -5.54 16.29 20.42
C TYR A 13 -5.90 17.72 20.83
N GLY A 14 -6.69 18.45 20.04
CA GLY A 14 -7.03 19.82 20.44
C GLY A 14 -7.70 20.71 19.41
N LEU A 15 -8.80 20.28 18.79
CA LEU A 15 -9.78 21.16 18.13
C LEU A 15 -11.13 20.43 18.19
N GLY A 16 -12.22 20.91 18.76
CA GLY A 16 -12.51 22.12 19.50
C GLY A 16 -13.93 21.95 20.03
N LEU A 17 -14.05 21.81 21.35
CA LEU A 17 -15.30 21.95 22.09
C LEU A 17 -15.78 23.39 21.91
N GLY A 18 -16.67 23.64 20.95
CA GLY A 18 -17.00 25.01 20.56
C GLY A 18 -18.33 25.18 19.81
N PHE A 19 -19.36 24.39 20.11
CA PHE A 19 -20.75 24.70 19.68
C PHE A 19 -21.71 24.63 20.86
N GLY A 20 -21.32 25.27 21.97
CA GLY A 20 -22.24 25.71 23.02
C GLY A 20 -22.65 27.15 22.76
N LEU A 21 -23.44 27.41 21.72
CA LEU A 21 -24.05 28.74 21.53
C LEU A 21 -25.45 28.64 20.88
N VAL A 22 -26.43 29.04 21.69
CA VAL A 22 -27.71 29.67 21.31
C VAL A 22 -28.78 28.79 20.66
N LEU A 23 -29.41 27.95 21.48
CA LEU A 23 -30.87 27.97 21.55
C LEU A 23 -31.28 28.31 22.98
N GLY A 24 -31.03 29.57 23.34
CA GLY A 24 -31.77 30.23 24.40
C GLY A 24 -33.21 30.39 23.95
N PHE A 25 -34.00 29.31 24.05
CA PHE A 25 -35.43 29.43 24.21
C PHE A 25 -35.64 30.12 25.55
N SER A 26 -35.63 31.46 25.54
CA SER A 26 -36.19 32.26 26.60
C SER A 26 -37.59 31.74 26.81
N ALA A 27 -37.76 31.03 27.92
CA ALA A 27 -39.05 30.76 28.52
C ALA A 27 -39.65 32.11 28.94
N SER A 28 -40.15 32.87 27.95
CA SER A 28 -41.19 33.85 28.19
C SER A 28 -42.32 33.06 28.79
N ARG A 29 -42.43 33.18 30.12
CA ARG A 29 -43.54 32.65 30.91
C ARG A 29 -44.80 33.35 30.39
N VAL A 30 -45.39 32.78 29.34
CA VAL A 30 -46.78 33.02 29.03
C VAL A 30 -47.52 32.39 30.21
N ASN A 31 -48.01 33.24 31.11
CA ASN A 31 -49.04 32.88 32.08
C ASN A 31 -50.30 32.52 31.28
N VAL A 32 -50.30 31.33 30.67
CA VAL A 32 -51.51 30.71 30.14
C VAL A 32 -52.26 30.25 31.37
N ALA A 33 -53.44 30.85 31.55
CA ALA A 33 -54.40 30.43 32.53
C ALA A 33 -54.55 28.91 32.48
N ARG A 34 -54.55 28.31 33.67
CA ARG A 34 -54.73 26.89 33.97
C ARG A 34 -56.06 26.40 33.38
N ALA A 35 -56.07 26.13 32.08
CA ALA A 35 -57.10 25.35 31.40
C ALA A 35 -56.72 23.88 31.60
N ASP A 36 -57.68 23.07 32.02
CA ASP A 36 -57.55 21.65 32.35
C ASP A 36 -56.73 20.89 31.29
N ALA A 37 -55.49 20.56 31.64
CA ALA A 37 -54.44 20.04 30.76
C ALA A 37 -54.35 18.51 30.81
N ASN A 38 -55.49 17.81 30.73
CA ASN A 38 -55.53 16.36 30.97
C ASN A 38 -56.07 15.51 29.80
N ASP A 39 -56.15 16.06 28.59
CA ASP A 39 -56.65 15.27 27.45
C ASP A 39 -55.97 15.62 26.12
N TYR A 40 -54.65 15.84 26.18
CA TYR A 40 -53.83 15.77 24.97
C TYR A 40 -53.32 14.34 24.87
N ASP A 41 -53.91 13.57 23.95
CA ASP A 41 -53.54 12.18 23.64
C ASP A 41 -52.02 12.04 23.51
N ASP A 42 -51.41 11.34 24.48
CA ASP A 42 -49.97 11.08 24.62
C ASP A 42 -49.34 10.49 23.34
N GLU A 43 -50.14 9.88 22.47
CA GLU A 43 -49.68 9.31 21.20
C GLU A 43 -49.31 10.38 20.17
N SER A 44 -50.06 11.49 20.14
CA SER A 44 -49.87 12.57 19.16
C SER A 44 -48.57 13.33 19.42
N THR A 45 -48.30 13.61 20.70
CA THR A 45 -47.10 14.31 21.15
C THR A 45 -45.86 13.44 21.00
N MET A 46 -45.96 12.12 21.25
CA MET A 46 -44.87 11.18 21.00
C MET A 46 -44.54 11.05 19.51
N MET A 47 -45.54 11.01 18.61
CA MET A 47 -45.27 11.00 17.17
C MET A 47 -44.53 12.27 16.72
N ILE A 48 -44.95 13.44 17.19
CA ILE A 48 -44.31 14.71 16.82
C ILE A 48 -42.86 14.76 17.32
N MET A 49 -42.59 14.27 18.53
CA MET A 49 -41.23 14.19 19.09
C MET A 49 -40.33 13.23 18.31
N ILE A 50 -40.85 12.08 17.86
CA ILE A 50 -40.10 11.13 17.02
C ILE A 50 -39.84 11.72 15.63
N MET A 51 -40.81 12.41 15.03
CA MET A 51 -40.59 13.07 13.73
C MET A 51 -39.56 14.20 13.82
N LEU A 52 -39.58 14.99 14.89
CA LEU A 52 -38.59 16.04 15.12
C LEU A 52 -37.18 15.49 15.36
N SER A 53 -37.03 14.38 16.09
CA SER A 53 -35.72 13.77 16.32
C SER A 53 -35.13 13.18 15.04
N LEU A 54 -35.94 12.54 14.21
CA LEU A 54 -35.53 12.03 12.90
C LEU A 54 -35.20 13.17 11.92
N LEU A 55 -35.94 14.28 11.97
CA LEU A 55 -35.65 15.46 11.16
C LEU A 55 -34.29 16.08 11.55
N LEU A 56 -34.02 16.23 12.85
CA LEU A 56 -32.76 16.76 13.35
C LEU A 56 -31.57 15.86 12.98
N MET A 57 -31.74 14.53 13.04
CA MET A 57 -30.70 13.58 12.64
C MET A 57 -30.38 13.69 11.14
N ASN A 58 -31.39 13.89 10.29
CA ASN A 58 -31.19 14.11 8.85
C ASN A 58 -30.47 15.43 8.56
N ILE A 59 -30.77 16.51 9.29
CA ILE A 59 -30.09 17.79 9.13
C ILE A 59 -28.60 17.66 9.49
N LEU A 60 -28.27 16.94 10.57
CA LEU A 60 -26.87 16.71 10.96
C LEU A 60 -26.09 15.91 9.91
N ILE A 61 -26.72 14.90 9.27
CA ILE A 61 -26.08 14.11 8.20
C ILE A 61 -25.82 14.96 6.93
N VAL A 62 -26.69 15.93 6.63
CA VAL A 62 -26.49 16.82 5.48
C VAL A 62 -25.33 17.79 5.70
N PHE A 63 -25.12 18.28 6.92
CA PHE A 63 -24.03 19.20 7.22
C PHE A 63 -22.63 18.55 7.26
N ASP A 64 -22.54 17.24 7.45
CA ASP A 64 -21.26 16.51 7.39
C ASP A 64 -20.78 16.26 5.94
N ASN A 65 -21.65 16.51 4.93
CA ASN A 65 -21.45 16.06 3.57
C ASN A 65 -20.87 17.12 2.61
N ASP A 66 -20.42 18.27 3.13
CA ASP A 66 -19.86 19.39 2.35
C ASP A 66 -18.31 19.49 2.46
N ASN A 67 -17.63 18.49 3.02
CA ASN A 67 -16.17 18.56 3.28
C ASN A 67 -15.28 17.75 2.32
N ASP A 68 -15.83 17.14 1.27
CA ASP A 68 -15.07 16.28 0.35
C ASP A 68 -14.51 17.00 -0.90
N ASP A 69 -14.78 18.29 -1.09
CA ASP A 69 -14.11 19.11 -2.12
C ASP A 69 -12.85 19.79 -1.56
N ILE A 70 -11.90 18.99 -1.04
CA ILE A 70 -10.49 19.41 -1.03
C ILE A 70 -9.87 18.84 -2.27
N ASP A 71 -10.01 19.61 -3.36
CA ASP A 71 -9.22 19.48 -4.56
C ASP A 71 -7.74 19.50 -4.19
N TYR A 72 -7.15 18.31 -4.13
CA TYR A 72 -5.70 18.12 -4.06
C TYR A 72 -5.10 18.37 -5.44
N TYR A 73 -5.21 19.62 -5.92
CA TYR A 73 -4.30 20.16 -6.92
C TYR A 73 -3.02 20.56 -6.18
N ASP A 74 -2.19 19.56 -5.89
CA ASP A 74 -0.81 19.80 -5.49
C ASP A 74 0.03 19.96 -6.76
N ASP A 75 0.11 21.22 -7.17
CA ASP A 75 1.17 21.82 -7.97
C ASP A 75 2.55 21.31 -7.53
N ASN A 76 3.06 20.32 -8.26
CA ASN A 76 4.50 20.17 -8.48
C ASN A 76 4.68 20.06 -10.00
N ASN A 77 4.89 21.13 -10.79
CA ASN A 77 5.93 22.16 -10.68
C ASN A 77 7.25 21.49 -10.22
N ALA A 78 8.34 21.45 -10.95
CA ALA A 78 8.81 22.18 -12.12
C ALA A 78 10.19 21.56 -12.43
N TYR A 79 10.61 21.59 -13.70
CA TYR A 79 12.00 21.67 -14.19
C TYR A 79 13.09 20.75 -13.61
N ASP A 80 13.59 19.84 -14.46
CA ASP A 80 15.01 19.49 -14.67
C ASP A 80 14.99 18.52 -15.88
N ASP A 81 15.24 18.92 -17.14
CA ASP A 81 16.47 19.57 -17.64
C ASP A 81 17.73 19.03 -16.96
N ASN A 82 18.13 17.83 -17.34
CA ASN A 82 19.54 17.45 -17.47
C ASN A 82 19.65 16.65 -18.77
N ASP A 83 20.02 17.29 -19.87
CA ASP A 83 21.41 17.55 -20.28
C ASP A 83 22.23 16.25 -20.36
N ASP A 84 22.59 15.94 -21.59
CA ASP A 84 23.95 15.68 -22.03
C ASP A 84 24.79 14.74 -21.17
N ASN A 85 25.01 13.54 -21.71
CA ASN A 85 26.36 13.00 -21.71
C ASN A 85 26.60 12.27 -23.04
N ASP A 86 26.98 13.07 -24.04
CA ASP A 86 28.10 12.72 -24.91
C ASP A 86 29.24 12.21 -24.03
N ASP A 87 29.77 11.03 -24.34
CA ASP A 87 31.19 10.77 -24.20
C ASP A 87 31.56 9.60 -25.11
N ASP A 88 32.05 10.00 -26.28
CA ASP A 88 33.16 9.39 -26.99
C ASP A 88 34.02 8.46 -26.11
N ASN A 89 34.21 7.22 -26.57
CA ASN A 89 35.52 6.61 -26.42
C ASN A 89 35.88 5.82 -27.68
N GLY A 90 36.30 6.56 -28.70
CA GLY A 90 37.23 6.04 -29.69
C GLY A 90 38.63 5.95 -29.11
N GLY A 91 39.43 5.00 -29.60
CA GLY A 91 40.86 4.88 -29.25
C GLY A 91 41.30 3.42 -29.15
N VAL A 92 41.56 2.71 -30.25
CA VAL A 92 42.89 2.39 -30.82
C VAL A 92 43.92 1.88 -29.80
N ASP A 93 44.39 0.64 -30.02
CA ASP A 93 45.76 0.09 -29.85
C ASP A 93 45.65 -1.35 -30.39
N ALA A 94 46.14 -1.80 -31.56
CA ALA A 94 47.37 -1.52 -32.32
C ALA A 94 48.64 -1.73 -31.48
N ASP A 95 49.07 -2.99 -31.39
CA ASP A 95 50.45 -3.51 -31.26
C ASP A 95 50.31 -5.02 -31.56
N ASP A 96 50.69 -5.57 -32.72
CA ASP A 96 51.99 -5.57 -33.40
C ASP A 96 53.09 -6.11 -32.48
N ASP A 97 53.43 -7.40 -32.66
CA ASP A 97 54.81 -7.86 -32.69
C ASP A 97 54.85 -9.32 -33.16
N ASP A 98 55.14 -9.45 -34.46
CA ASP A 98 55.92 -10.53 -35.04
C ASP A 98 57.17 -10.79 -34.19
N ASP A 99 57.51 -12.06 -33.91
CA ASP A 99 58.91 -12.44 -34.10
C ASP A 99 59.09 -13.92 -34.47
N ASP A 100 59.96 -14.06 -35.46
CA ASP A 100 60.27 -15.21 -36.29
C ASP A 100 61.16 -16.25 -35.57
N GLY A 101 60.95 -17.52 -35.93
CA GLY A 101 61.97 -18.31 -36.62
C GLY A 101 63.19 -18.90 -35.87
N GLY A 102 63.37 -20.22 -36.09
CA GLY A 102 64.66 -20.93 -36.03
C GLY A 102 64.79 -21.81 -34.77
N GLY A 103 64.89 -23.13 -34.82
CA GLY A 103 65.64 -23.96 -35.76
C GLY A 103 67.02 -24.25 -35.17
N GLY A 104 67.21 -25.42 -34.57
CA GLY A 104 68.50 -25.86 -34.04
C GLY A 104 68.37 -27.13 -33.19
N ASP A 105 68.54 -28.27 -33.85
CA ASP A 105 68.89 -29.58 -33.29
C ASP A 105 70.13 -29.47 -32.38
N ASP A 106 70.22 -30.31 -31.34
CA ASP A 106 71.18 -31.43 -31.33
C ASP A 106 71.14 -32.18 -29.99
N ASP A 107 71.35 -33.48 -30.18
CA ASP A 107 71.29 -34.65 -29.30
C ASP A 107 72.29 -34.67 -28.13
N ASP A 108 72.19 -35.80 -27.41
CA ASP A 108 73.17 -36.50 -26.57
C ASP A 108 73.05 -36.21 -25.06
N ASP A 109 73.04 -37.19 -24.17
CA ASP A 109 72.88 -38.66 -24.18
C ASP A 109 73.02 -39.04 -22.69
N ASP A 110 72.38 -40.14 -22.29
CA ASP A 110 72.82 -41.11 -21.28
C ASP A 110 73.27 -40.63 -19.87
N ASP A 111 72.53 -41.05 -18.83
CA ASP A 111 72.79 -42.36 -18.17
C ASP A 111 72.01 -42.48 -16.85
N ASP A 112 71.31 -43.62 -16.77
CA ASP A 112 71.04 -44.50 -15.63
C ASP A 112 71.37 -44.03 -14.20
N ASP A 113 70.38 -44.09 -13.30
CA ASP A 113 70.31 -45.15 -12.28
C ASP A 113 69.19 -44.86 -11.26
N ASP A 114 68.38 -45.90 -11.03
CA ASP A 114 67.77 -46.32 -9.76
C ASP A 114 67.20 -45.25 -8.80
N ASP A 115 65.87 -45.18 -8.72
CA ASP A 115 65.18 -45.88 -7.62
C ASP A 115 63.68 -45.93 -7.88
N ASP A 116 63.20 -47.17 -7.98
CA ASP A 116 61.81 -47.60 -7.92
C ASP A 116 61.09 -47.08 -6.66
N ASP A 117 59.76 -47.04 -6.78
CA ASP A 117 58.76 -46.99 -5.70
C ASP A 117 58.48 -45.61 -5.07
N ASP A 118 57.68 -44.75 -5.74
CA ASP A 118 56.73 -43.86 -5.03
C ASP A 118 55.62 -43.24 -5.95
N ASP A 119 55.22 -43.92 -7.04
CA ASP A 119 54.25 -43.38 -8.02
C ASP A 119 52.75 -43.67 -7.70
N ASP A 120 52.41 -44.04 -6.46
CA ASP A 120 51.03 -44.42 -6.08
C ASP A 120 50.20 -43.29 -5.43
N ASP A 121 50.71 -42.05 -5.35
CA ASP A 121 50.04 -40.94 -4.62
C ASP A 121 49.11 -40.04 -5.48
N ASP A 122 49.02 -40.23 -6.80
CA ASP A 122 48.23 -39.34 -7.69
C ASP A 122 46.71 -39.63 -7.70
N ASP A 123 46.25 -40.79 -7.21
CA ASP A 123 44.83 -41.17 -7.21
C ASP A 123 44.00 -40.41 -6.15
N ASP A 124 44.63 -39.96 -5.07
CA ASP A 124 43.95 -39.23 -3.98
C ASP A 124 43.56 -37.80 -4.38
N ASP A 125 44.35 -37.15 -5.25
CA ASP A 125 44.07 -35.80 -5.75
C ASP A 125 42.86 -35.77 -6.70
N ILE A 126 42.70 -36.80 -7.54
CA ILE A 126 41.52 -36.92 -8.42
C ILE A 126 40.25 -37.13 -7.58
N MET A 127 40.31 -37.96 -6.54
CA MET A 127 39.18 -38.15 -5.63
C MET A 127 38.82 -36.87 -4.87
N MET A 128 39.80 -36.10 -4.41
CA MET A 128 39.56 -34.79 -3.79
C MET A 128 38.92 -33.81 -4.77
N MET A 129 39.40 -33.76 -6.02
CA MET A 129 38.84 -32.87 -7.04
C MET A 129 37.39 -33.24 -7.39
N MET A 130 37.08 -34.53 -7.51
CA MET A 130 35.70 -35.02 -7.68
C MET A 130 34.80 -34.66 -6.49
N MET A 131 35.28 -34.82 -5.26
CA MET A 131 34.52 -34.47 -4.06
C MET A 131 34.26 -32.96 -3.99
N MET A 132 35.24 -32.13 -4.37
CA MET A 132 35.10 -30.68 -4.44
C MET A 132 34.08 -30.25 -5.52
N MET A 133 34.10 -30.88 -6.70
CA MET A 133 33.08 -30.64 -7.73
C MET A 133 31.68 -31.05 -7.26
N MET A 134 31.54 -32.20 -6.59
CA MET A 134 30.25 -32.62 -6.02
C MET A 134 29.74 -31.63 -4.97
N MET A 135 30.61 -31.12 -4.10
CA MET A 135 30.24 -30.07 -3.14
C MET A 135 29.80 -28.78 -3.83
N MET A 136 30.52 -28.34 -4.88
CA MET A 136 30.10 -27.17 -5.67
C MET A 136 28.74 -27.38 -6.33
N MET A 137 28.49 -28.55 -6.93
CA MET A 137 27.18 -28.86 -7.52
C MET A 137 26.07 -28.87 -6.47
N MET A 138 26.31 -29.45 -5.29
CA MET A 138 25.33 -29.41 -4.19
C MET A 138 25.05 -27.97 -3.73
N MET A 139 26.08 -27.13 -3.60
CA MET A 139 25.90 -25.72 -3.25
C MET A 139 25.08 -24.97 -4.32
N MET A 140 25.36 -25.19 -5.61
CA MET A 140 24.58 -24.60 -6.69
C MET A 140 23.11 -25.07 -6.67
N MET A 141 22.85 -26.36 -6.43
CA MET A 141 21.48 -26.85 -6.28
C MET A 141 20.76 -26.24 -5.08
N MET A 142 21.44 -26.07 -3.94
CA MET A 142 20.86 -25.39 -2.78
C MET A 142 20.55 -23.91 -3.07
N MET A 143 21.45 -23.20 -3.75
CA MET A 143 21.19 -21.81 -4.17
C MET A 143 19.98 -21.73 -5.11
N MET A 144 19.89 -22.60 -6.11
CA MET A 144 18.74 -22.69 -7.02
C MET A 144 17.43 -22.95 -6.26
N MET A 145 17.43 -23.87 -5.30
CA MET A 145 16.26 -24.12 -4.47
C MET A 145 15.87 -22.90 -3.63
N MET A 146 16.83 -22.18 -3.05
CA MET A 146 16.53 -20.96 -2.30
C MET A 146 15.94 -19.87 -3.19
N ILE A 147 16.48 -19.67 -4.40
CA ILE A 147 15.93 -18.69 -5.36
C ILE A 147 14.49 -19.06 -5.74
N MET A 148 14.22 -20.34 -6.00
CA MET A 148 12.86 -20.82 -6.29
C MET A 148 11.90 -20.60 -5.12
N MET A 149 12.33 -20.86 -3.89
CA MET A 149 11.52 -20.54 -2.70
C MET A 149 11.26 -19.04 -2.55
N MET A 150 12.26 -18.18 -2.79
CA MET A 150 12.07 -16.73 -2.76
C MET A 150 11.08 -16.26 -3.83
N MET A 151 11.20 -16.76 -5.06
CA MET A 151 10.29 -16.43 -6.16
C MET A 151 8.85 -16.84 -5.83
N THR A 152 8.63 -18.05 -5.33
CA THR A 152 7.29 -18.52 -4.94
C THR A 152 6.69 -17.71 -3.79
N MET A 153 7.51 -17.32 -2.80
CA MET A 153 7.07 -16.42 -1.72
C MET A 153 6.67 -15.04 -2.25
N VAL A 154 7.47 -14.46 -3.15
CA VAL A 154 7.15 -13.17 -3.78
C VAL A 154 5.86 -13.25 -4.60
N MET A 155 5.66 -14.30 -5.40
CA MET A 155 4.42 -14.51 -6.14
C MET A 155 3.20 -14.63 -5.21
N MET A 156 3.32 -15.38 -4.09
CA MET A 156 2.24 -15.47 -3.11
C MET A 156 1.93 -14.11 -2.46
N MET A 157 2.95 -13.31 -2.13
CA MET A 157 2.74 -11.94 -1.61
C MET A 157 2.05 -11.04 -2.64
N MET A 158 2.43 -11.11 -3.92
CA MET A 158 1.76 -10.34 -4.97
C MET A 158 0.29 -10.76 -5.15
N MET A 159 -0.01 -12.05 -5.12
CA MET A 159 -1.39 -12.55 -5.23
C MET A 159 -2.25 -12.11 -4.04
N THR A 160 -1.72 -12.22 -2.82
CA THR A 160 -2.46 -11.81 -1.60
C THR A 160 -2.70 -10.30 -1.55
N THR A 161 -1.72 -9.49 -1.92
CA THR A 161 -1.87 -8.02 -1.99
C THR A 161 -2.90 -7.61 -3.05
N MET A 162 -2.87 -8.23 -4.23
CA MET A 162 -3.89 -8.05 -5.28
C MET A 162 -5.29 -8.43 -4.78
N MET A 163 -5.43 -9.56 -4.07
CA MET A 163 -6.71 -9.97 -3.48
C MET A 163 -7.19 -8.97 -2.42
N MET A 164 -6.32 -8.48 -1.54
CA MET A 164 -6.69 -7.46 -0.55
C MET A 164 -7.16 -6.16 -1.22
N MET A 165 -6.45 -5.68 -2.25
CA MET A 165 -6.86 -4.48 -2.99
C MET A 165 -8.22 -4.68 -3.69
N MET A 166 -8.46 -5.85 -4.29
CA MET A 166 -9.77 -6.15 -4.90
C MET A 166 -10.90 -6.17 -3.85
N MET A 167 -10.68 -6.78 -2.69
CA MET A 167 -11.67 -6.78 -1.61
C MET A 167 -11.96 -5.36 -1.10
N MET A 168 -10.92 -4.54 -0.91
CA MET A 168 -11.12 -3.14 -0.50
C MET A 168 -11.91 -2.33 -1.54
N MET A 169 -11.63 -2.51 -2.84
CA MET A 169 -12.39 -1.83 -3.89
C MET A 169 -13.86 -2.29 -3.97
N MET A 170 -14.15 -3.57 -3.72
CA MET A 170 -15.54 -4.04 -3.67
C MET A 170 -16.28 -3.43 -2.48
N MET A 171 -15.67 -3.46 -1.29
CA MET A 171 -16.26 -2.88 -0.08
C MET A 171 -16.58 -1.39 -0.26
N MET A 172 -15.65 -0.60 -0.83
CA MET A 172 -15.89 0.83 -1.07
C MET A 172 -17.09 1.11 -2.00
N LYS A 173 -17.30 0.28 -3.04
CA LYS A 173 -18.45 0.43 -3.95
C LYS A 173 -19.78 0.09 -3.26
N ASP A 174 -19.77 -0.88 -2.36
CA ASP A 174 -20.96 -1.25 -1.59
C ASP A 174 -21.38 -0.14 -0.62
N TYR A 175 -20.42 0.57 0.01
CA TYR A 175 -20.75 1.73 0.85
C TYR A 175 -21.37 2.89 0.05
N ALA A 176 -20.83 3.20 -1.13
CA ALA A 176 -21.37 4.26 -1.98
C ALA A 176 -22.79 3.94 -2.49
N THR A 177 -23.03 2.67 -2.87
CA THR A 177 -24.37 2.22 -3.29
C THR A 177 -25.36 2.19 -2.14
N LEU A 178 -24.95 1.72 -0.95
CA LEU A 178 -25.77 1.76 0.27
C LEU A 178 -26.14 3.20 0.66
N TRP A 179 -25.20 4.13 0.62
CA TRP A 179 -25.47 5.54 0.91
C TRP A 179 -26.48 6.14 -0.07
N LYS A 180 -26.30 5.88 -1.38
CA LYS A 180 -27.23 6.33 -2.42
C LYS A 180 -28.64 5.73 -2.25
N MET A 181 -28.73 4.44 -1.92
CA MET A 181 -30.00 3.77 -1.65
C MET A 181 -30.70 4.34 -0.42
N ASN A 182 -29.95 4.61 0.65
CA ASN A 182 -30.50 5.21 1.87
C ASN A 182 -31.04 6.63 1.60
N LYS A 183 -30.28 7.46 0.89
CA LYS A 183 -30.72 8.80 0.47
C LYS A 183 -31.99 8.75 -0.38
N MET A 184 -32.08 7.79 -1.31
CA MET A 184 -33.28 7.59 -2.13
C MET A 184 -34.49 7.15 -1.29
N MET A 185 -34.30 6.24 -0.34
CA MET A 185 -35.37 5.80 0.58
C MET A 185 -35.91 6.96 1.42
N ILE A 186 -35.04 7.81 1.97
CA ILE A 186 -35.44 8.98 2.75
C ILE A 186 -36.24 9.97 1.89
N MET A 187 -35.79 10.25 0.66
CA MET A 187 -36.51 11.11 -0.29
C MET A 187 -37.93 10.58 -0.60
N ILE A 188 -38.07 9.26 -0.82
CA ILE A 188 -39.37 8.63 -1.06
C ILE A 188 -40.27 8.73 0.17
N MET A 189 -39.75 8.47 1.37
CA MET A 189 -40.50 8.62 2.62
C MET A 189 -40.99 10.05 2.82
N LEU A 190 -40.13 11.06 2.57
CA LEU A 190 -40.52 12.47 2.66
C LEU A 190 -41.61 12.84 1.65
N MET A 191 -41.51 12.37 0.40
CA MET A 191 -42.56 12.58 -0.59
C MET A 191 -43.89 11.96 -0.16
N MET A 192 -43.88 10.74 0.37
CA MET A 192 -45.10 10.09 0.88
C MET A 192 -45.74 10.87 2.03
N ILE A 193 -44.94 11.39 2.97
CA ILE A 193 -45.42 12.19 4.09
C ILE A 193 -46.08 13.49 3.58
N ILE A 194 -45.43 14.19 2.65
CA ILE A 194 -45.98 15.43 2.06
C ILE A 194 -47.33 15.17 1.39
N VAL A 195 -47.42 14.10 0.59
CA VAL A 195 -48.69 13.71 -0.08
C VAL A 195 -49.76 13.34 0.95
N TYR A 196 -49.40 12.61 2.00
CA TYR A 196 -50.32 12.21 3.06
C TYR A 196 -50.89 13.41 3.81
N VAL A 197 -50.03 14.35 4.23
CA VAL A 197 -50.44 15.57 4.94
C VAL A 197 -51.27 16.47 4.01
N GLY A 198 -50.89 16.61 2.74
CA GLY A 198 -51.63 17.43 1.77
C GLY A 198 -53.04 16.90 1.45
N ASN A 199 -53.29 15.60 1.62
CA ASN A 199 -54.63 15.02 1.47
C ASN A 199 -55.51 15.18 2.72
N MET A 200 -54.96 15.57 3.88
CA MET A 200 -55.71 15.79 5.11
C MET A 200 -56.27 17.21 5.24
N SER A 201 -55.75 18.18 4.47
CA SER A 201 -56.21 19.57 4.44
C SER A 201 -57.29 19.81 3.40
#